data_AF-A0A8F1D499-F1
#
_entry.id   AF-A0A8F1D499-F1
#
_cell.length_a   1.000
_cell.length_b   1.000
_cell.length_c   1.000
_cell.angle_alpha   90.00
_cell.angle_beta   90.00
_cell.angle_gamma   90.00
#
_symmetry.space_group_name_H-M   'P 1'
#
loop_
_entity.id
_entity.type
_entity.pdbx_description
1 polymer ?
#
loop_
_entity_poly.entity_id
_entity_poly.type
_entity_poly.pdbx_seq_one_letter_code
_entity_poly.pdbx_strand_id
1 'polypeptide(L)'
;PKRSCPTGVFLLDLKQNEFKMKPASFSNDSCYLPPLRYPAVCMLRGNADSDEYQYIIHGGKTPNNDLSNKIYIMSLVSKNSKKTTFQCVEKDLGGDVPEARYGHTINVVHSRGKTVSVIFGGRSYTPLAQRTTEKWNSVVDCLPSVFLIDFEFGCCTSYILPELQDGLSFHVSIARNDTIYILGGHSLQSNTRPPSLYKLKVDLPLGSPAVTCTILPGGVSVSSAIVTQTSDTEFVLVGGYQSDNQKRLVCNRIVLEDNKIEIVERESPDWTPDIKHCKVWFGCDMGKGAILLGIPGANKQLISDGNYFYILKCKGAEGDKEEELTAQICSQTLTEDPGDSTPFEDSEEFCLSAETNSFDVDDTDTYNEDDEEDESETGYWITCSASCNIDINTWVPFYSTELNKPAMILCSSGASHWVHAQCMNLSESMLLHLSEANVKYFCNQHVDLYKGLQ
;
A
#
# COMPACT_ATOMS: atom_id res chain seq x y z
N PRO A 1 -10.10 9.14 0.60
CA PRO A 1 -9.27 9.95 1.53
C PRO A 1 -10.17 10.90 2.31
N LYS A 2 -9.84 11.24 3.55
CA LYS A 2 -10.56 12.29 4.29
C LYS A 2 -10.00 13.66 3.95
N ARG A 3 -10.77 14.73 4.18
CA ARG A 3 -10.30 16.12 3.98
C ARG A 3 -9.03 16.43 4.77
N SER A 4 -8.90 15.89 5.99
CA SER A 4 -7.70 16.03 6.83
C SER A 4 -6.41 15.48 6.22
N CYS A 5 -6.51 14.58 5.23
CA CYS A 5 -5.36 14.11 4.46
C CYS A 5 -5.83 13.68 3.06
N PRO A 6 -5.92 14.62 2.10
CA PRO A 6 -6.48 14.34 0.77
C PRO A 6 -5.65 13.33 -0.03
N THR A 7 -4.34 13.29 0.21
CA THR A 7 -3.41 12.33 -0.43
C THR A 7 -3.61 10.89 0.08
N GLY A 8 -4.11 10.72 1.31
CA GLY A 8 -4.17 9.43 1.99
C GLY A 8 -2.80 8.86 2.36
N VAL A 9 -1.72 9.66 2.27
CA VAL A 9 -0.35 9.29 2.62
C VAL A 9 0.05 10.01 3.90
N PHE A 10 0.67 9.29 4.82
CA PHE A 10 1.08 9.82 6.12
C PHE A 10 2.56 9.57 6.36
N LEU A 11 3.22 10.54 6.98
CA LEU A 11 4.48 10.32 7.65
C LEU A 11 4.20 9.64 8.99
N LEU A 12 4.74 8.44 9.16
CA LEU A 12 4.67 7.72 10.42
C LEU A 12 5.89 8.09 11.28
N ASP A 13 5.67 8.86 12.35
CA ASP A 13 6.66 9.19 13.37
C ASP A 13 6.42 8.32 14.60
N LEU A 14 7.49 7.78 15.17
CA LEU A 14 7.45 6.96 16.37
C LEU A 14 8.30 7.64 17.44
N LYS A 15 7.65 8.13 18.49
CA LYS A 15 8.34 8.75 19.64
C LYS A 15 7.82 8.12 20.92
N GLN A 16 8.73 7.63 21.76
CA GLN A 16 8.39 7.05 23.07
C GLN A 16 7.29 5.97 23.00
N ASN A 17 7.32 5.13 21.95
CA ASN A 17 6.31 4.10 21.64
C ASN A 17 4.92 4.63 21.26
N GLU A 18 4.78 5.91 20.96
CA GLU A 18 3.56 6.50 20.40
C GLU A 18 3.71 6.68 18.89
N PHE A 19 2.71 6.22 18.14
CA PHE A 19 2.63 6.47 16.70
C PHE A 19 1.90 7.79 16.43
N LYS A 20 2.59 8.69 15.73
CA LYS A 20 2.00 9.92 15.20
C LYS A 20 1.97 9.84 13.68
N MET A 21 0.78 9.97 13.11
CA MET A 21 0.58 10.01 11.66
C MET A 21 0.39 11.46 11.23
N LYS A 22 1.40 12.02 10.57
CA LYS A 22 1.33 13.40 10.04
C LYS A 22 0.91 13.36 8.57
N PRO A 23 -0.08 14.16 8.13
CA PRO A 23 -0.51 14.17 6.75
C PRO A 23 0.64 14.61 5.83
N ALA A 24 0.83 13.88 4.73
CA ALA A 24 1.81 14.23 3.71
C ALA A 24 1.13 14.92 2.53
N SER A 25 1.82 15.90 1.95
CA SER A 25 1.33 16.65 0.79
C SER A 25 1.93 16.12 -0.50
N PHE A 26 1.24 16.36 -1.62
CA PHE A 26 1.75 16.06 -2.96
C PHE A 26 2.20 17.32 -3.70
N SER A 27 3.19 17.18 -4.57
CA SER A 27 3.60 18.23 -5.52
C SER A 27 2.53 18.46 -6.58
N ASN A 28 2.55 19.63 -7.21
CA ASN A 28 1.54 20.04 -8.20
C ASN A 28 1.46 19.13 -9.44
N ASP A 29 2.56 18.46 -9.78
CA ASP A 29 2.67 17.53 -10.90
C ASP A 29 2.38 16.07 -10.51
N SER A 30 1.92 15.82 -9.29
CA SER A 30 1.52 14.49 -8.83
C SER A 30 0.15 14.08 -9.33
N CYS A 31 0.00 12.79 -9.61
CA CYS A 31 -1.29 12.13 -9.64
C CYS A 31 -1.72 11.71 -8.22
N TYR A 32 -3.03 11.74 -7.96
CA TYR A 32 -3.59 11.20 -6.74
C TYR A 32 -3.82 9.69 -6.90
N LEU A 33 -3.02 8.88 -6.21
CA LEU A 33 -3.23 7.44 -6.14
C LEU A 33 -4.40 7.10 -5.18
N PRO A 34 -5.26 6.12 -5.50
CA PRO A 34 -6.25 5.63 -4.55
C PRO A 34 -5.54 4.88 -3.40
N PRO A 35 -6.15 4.79 -2.19
CA PRO A 35 -5.63 3.91 -1.15
C PRO A 35 -5.69 2.44 -1.59
N LEU A 36 -4.52 1.83 -1.80
CA LEU A 36 -4.40 0.46 -2.30
C LEU A 36 -4.13 -0.51 -1.15
N ARG A 37 -4.94 -1.55 -1.04
CA ARG A 37 -4.73 -2.67 -0.11
C ARG A 37 -4.01 -3.82 -0.83
N TYR A 38 -2.99 -4.35 -0.19
CA TYR A 38 -2.13 -5.42 -0.74
C TYR A 38 -1.53 -5.12 -2.13
N PRO A 39 -1.04 -3.89 -2.42
CA PRO A 39 -0.25 -3.64 -3.61
C PRO A 39 1.10 -4.35 -3.50
N ALA A 40 1.78 -4.55 -4.64
CA ALA A 40 3.21 -4.85 -4.58
C ALA A 40 3.98 -3.53 -4.46
N VAL A 41 4.95 -3.51 -3.55
CA VAL A 41 5.78 -2.34 -3.26
C VAL A 41 7.25 -2.74 -3.32
N CYS A 42 8.06 -1.91 -3.96
CA CYS A 42 9.52 -2.07 -3.96
C CYS A 42 10.20 -0.71 -3.86
N MET A 43 11.35 -0.68 -3.20
CA MET A 43 12.25 0.46 -3.23
C MET A 43 13.03 0.47 -4.55
N LEU A 44 12.96 1.59 -5.25
CA LEU A 44 13.81 1.91 -6.39
C LEU A 44 14.92 2.85 -5.87
N ARG A 45 16.15 2.35 -5.82
CA ARG A 45 17.31 3.20 -5.50
C ARG A 45 17.64 4.05 -6.71
N GLY A 46 17.76 5.36 -6.52
CA GLY A 46 18.35 6.27 -7.49
C GLY A 46 19.84 5.96 -7.74
N ASN A 47 20.46 6.69 -8.66
CA ASN A 47 21.90 6.60 -8.90
C ASN A 47 22.69 6.78 -7.60
N ALA A 48 23.89 6.20 -7.53
CA ALA A 48 24.73 6.12 -6.34
C ALA A 48 25.08 7.45 -5.63
N ASP A 49 24.75 8.60 -6.24
CA ASP A 49 25.05 9.95 -5.76
C ASP A 49 23.81 10.75 -5.31
N SER A 50 22.58 10.21 -5.39
CA SER A 50 21.38 10.88 -4.90
C SER A 50 20.70 10.10 -3.76
N ASP A 51 20.44 10.76 -2.63
CA ASP A 51 19.62 10.27 -1.50
C ASP A 51 18.11 10.14 -1.86
N GLU A 52 17.80 10.00 -3.15
CA GLU A 52 16.43 9.90 -3.64
C GLU A 52 15.92 8.47 -3.50
N TYR A 53 15.26 8.21 -2.37
CA TYR A 53 14.46 7.00 -2.17
C TYR A 53 13.16 7.14 -2.97
N GLN A 54 13.03 6.32 -4.01
CA GLN A 54 11.77 6.18 -4.76
C GLN A 54 11.12 4.84 -4.42
N TYR A 55 9.80 4.79 -4.48
CA TYR A 55 9.01 3.59 -4.27
C TYR A 55 8.15 3.31 -5.49
N ILE A 56 8.19 2.08 -5.96
CA ILE A 56 7.29 1.57 -6.99
C ILE A 56 6.11 0.91 -6.30
N ILE A 57 4.89 1.29 -6.69
CA ILE A 57 3.65 0.72 -6.19
C ILE A 57 2.87 0.20 -7.40
N HIS A 58 2.60 -1.10 -7.46
CA HIS A 58 1.83 -1.71 -8.54
C HIS A 58 0.61 -2.46 -8.00
N GLY A 59 -0.52 -2.25 -8.66
CA GLY A 59 -1.76 -2.99 -8.44
C GLY A 59 -2.37 -2.79 -7.05
N GLY A 60 -2.99 -3.83 -6.49
CA GLY A 60 -3.69 -3.76 -5.22
C GLY A 60 -5.20 -3.49 -5.37
N LYS A 61 -5.91 -3.60 -4.25
CA LYS A 61 -7.36 -3.39 -4.15
C LYS A 61 -7.68 -1.95 -3.75
N THR A 62 -8.53 -1.28 -4.54
CA THR A 62 -9.07 0.04 -4.18
C THR A 62 -10.06 -0.07 -3.02
N PRO A 63 -10.51 1.06 -2.43
CA PRO A 63 -11.57 1.04 -1.42
C PRO A 63 -12.88 0.42 -1.92
N ASN A 64 -13.18 0.56 -3.21
CA ASN A 64 -14.37 -0.03 -3.86
C ASN A 64 -14.22 -1.52 -4.19
N ASN A 65 -13.12 -2.15 -3.75
CA ASN A 65 -12.73 -3.52 -4.10
C ASN A 65 -12.39 -3.71 -5.59
N ASP A 66 -12.22 -2.66 -6.39
CA ASP A 66 -11.65 -2.83 -7.73
C ASP A 66 -10.17 -3.18 -7.65
N LEU A 67 -9.65 -3.83 -8.68
CA LEU A 67 -8.22 -4.10 -8.80
C LEU A 67 -7.59 -3.05 -9.70
N SER A 68 -6.52 -2.43 -9.19
CA SER A 68 -5.67 -1.58 -10.02
C SER A 68 -4.72 -2.46 -10.85
N ASN A 69 -4.49 -2.06 -12.10
CA ASN A 69 -3.35 -2.50 -12.92
C ASN A 69 -2.33 -1.37 -13.10
N LYS A 70 -2.53 -0.23 -12.45
CA LYS A 70 -1.67 0.95 -12.58
C LYS A 70 -0.39 0.75 -11.79
N ILE A 71 0.65 1.44 -12.23
CA ILE A 71 1.94 1.52 -11.56
C ILE A 71 2.25 2.98 -11.23
N TYR A 72 2.67 3.21 -10.00
CA TYR A 72 2.99 4.53 -9.47
C TYR A 72 4.44 4.54 -9.00
N ILE A 73 5.15 5.63 -9.29
CA ILE A 73 6.45 5.93 -8.70
C ILE A 73 6.25 7.07 -7.72
N MET A 74 6.52 6.79 -6.45
CA MET A 74 6.45 7.77 -5.36
C MET A 74 7.87 8.18 -4.95
N SER A 75 8.18 9.46 -5.05
CA SER A 75 9.48 10.04 -4.71
C SER A 75 9.33 11.11 -3.63
N LEU A 76 10.32 11.22 -2.74
CA LEU A 76 10.38 12.31 -1.79
C LEU A 76 10.93 13.56 -2.49
N VAL A 77 10.16 14.65 -2.55
CA VAL A 77 10.58 15.92 -3.18
C VAL A 77 11.21 16.84 -2.16
N SER A 78 10.56 17.00 -1.01
CA SER A 78 11.06 17.85 0.05
C SER A 78 10.61 17.36 1.42
N LYS A 79 11.50 17.53 2.39
CA LYS A 79 11.23 17.27 3.79
C LYS A 79 11.74 18.45 4.60
N ASN A 80 10.82 19.26 5.13
CA ASN A 80 11.14 20.25 6.15
C ASN A 80 10.42 19.91 7.46
N SER A 81 10.72 20.63 8.54
CA SER A 81 10.20 20.31 9.88
C SER A 81 8.68 20.35 9.99
N LYS A 82 7.99 21.09 9.10
CA LYS A 82 6.54 21.29 9.12
C LYS A 82 5.79 20.49 8.04
N LYS A 83 6.43 20.22 6.90
CA LYS A 83 5.78 19.69 5.70
C LYS A 83 6.69 18.69 4.98
N THR A 84 6.13 17.51 4.70
CA THR A 84 6.73 16.52 3.81
C THR A 84 5.94 16.53 2.51
N THR A 85 6.65 16.67 1.39
CA THR A 85 6.07 16.71 0.04
C THR A 85 6.58 15.52 -0.76
N PHE A 86 5.67 14.69 -1.24
CA PHE A 86 5.96 13.61 -2.18
C PHE A 86 5.56 14.01 -3.60
N GLN A 87 6.18 13.39 -4.58
CA GLN A 87 5.70 13.37 -5.95
C GLN A 87 5.23 11.94 -6.26
N CYS A 88 4.03 11.82 -6.81
CA CYS A 88 3.46 10.54 -7.22
C CYS A 88 3.19 10.57 -8.72
N VAL A 89 3.93 9.78 -9.50
CA VAL A 89 3.80 9.73 -10.96
C VAL A 89 3.24 8.38 -11.38
N GLU A 90 2.09 8.39 -12.06
CA GLU A 90 1.58 7.21 -12.75
C GLU A 90 2.44 6.95 -14.00
N LYS A 91 2.90 5.71 -14.18
CA LYS A 91 3.65 5.31 -15.37
C LYS A 91 2.77 4.44 -16.27
N ASP A 92 2.63 4.85 -17.52
CA ASP A 92 2.02 4.03 -18.55
C ASP A 92 3.02 2.98 -19.04
N LEU A 93 2.55 1.75 -19.20
CA LEU A 93 3.34 0.62 -19.70
C LEU A 93 2.73 0.10 -21.00
N GLY A 94 3.58 -0.15 -21.99
CA GLY A 94 3.23 -0.87 -23.22
C GLY A 94 3.72 -2.33 -23.21
N GLY A 95 3.29 -3.11 -24.19
CA GLY A 95 3.69 -4.52 -24.33
C GLY A 95 2.83 -5.48 -23.52
N ASP A 96 3.45 -6.49 -22.91
CA ASP A 96 2.77 -7.57 -22.18
C ASP A 96 2.43 -7.13 -20.74
N VAL A 97 1.63 -6.08 -20.58
CA VAL A 97 1.29 -5.52 -19.27
C VAL A 97 0.51 -6.56 -18.44
N PRO A 98 0.90 -6.81 -17.18
CA PRO A 98 0.16 -7.74 -16.32
C PRO A 98 -1.27 -7.26 -16.06
N GLU A 99 -2.20 -8.21 -15.99
CA GLU A 99 -3.57 -7.90 -15.53
C GLU A 99 -3.61 -7.32 -14.11
N ALA A 100 -4.71 -6.63 -13.81
CA ALA A 100 -4.99 -6.07 -12.49
C ALA A 100 -4.96 -7.15 -11.40
N ARG A 101 -4.14 -6.95 -10.37
CA ARG A 101 -3.81 -7.98 -9.38
C ARG A 101 -3.42 -7.41 -8.03
N TYR A 102 -3.51 -8.24 -6.99
CA TYR A 102 -3.07 -7.92 -5.63
C TYR A 102 -2.38 -9.13 -4.97
N GLY A 103 -1.61 -8.89 -3.92
CA GLY A 103 -0.85 -9.95 -3.24
C GLY A 103 0.23 -10.59 -4.11
N HIS A 104 0.66 -9.91 -5.18
CA HIS A 104 1.86 -10.21 -5.95
C HIS A 104 3.07 -9.49 -5.35
N THR A 105 4.25 -9.77 -5.89
CA THR A 105 5.48 -9.04 -5.54
C THR A 105 6.02 -8.28 -6.74
N ILE A 106 6.80 -7.25 -6.45
CA ILE A 106 7.61 -6.51 -7.41
C ILE A 106 9.00 -6.33 -6.80
N ASN A 107 10.05 -6.55 -7.57
CA ASN A 107 11.41 -6.24 -7.14
C ASN A 107 12.21 -5.59 -8.26
N VAL A 108 13.20 -4.79 -7.88
CA VAL A 108 14.18 -4.22 -8.81
C VAL A 108 15.44 -5.09 -8.84
N VAL A 109 15.90 -5.44 -10.03
CA VAL A 109 17.17 -6.18 -10.24
C VAL A 109 18.12 -5.37 -11.10
N HIS A 110 19.41 -5.57 -10.85
CA HIS A 110 20.52 -4.89 -11.52
C HIS A 110 21.41 -5.93 -12.18
N SER A 111 21.56 -5.84 -13.50
CA SER A 111 22.34 -6.77 -14.29
C SER A 111 23.11 -6.02 -15.37
N ARG A 112 24.44 -6.21 -15.41
CA ARG A 112 25.36 -5.57 -16.37
C ARG A 112 25.21 -4.04 -16.48
N GLY A 113 24.94 -3.37 -15.36
CA GLY A 113 24.75 -1.91 -15.30
C GLY A 113 23.37 -1.42 -15.77
N LYS A 114 22.44 -2.34 -16.09
CA LYS A 114 21.05 -2.03 -16.39
C LYS A 114 20.14 -2.43 -15.23
N THR A 115 19.02 -1.74 -15.11
CA THR A 115 18.02 -1.96 -14.06
C THR A 115 16.70 -2.32 -14.69
N VAL A 116 16.02 -3.34 -14.16
CA VAL A 116 14.68 -3.72 -14.59
C VAL A 116 13.85 -4.10 -13.37
N SER A 117 12.54 -3.84 -13.41
CA SER A 117 11.62 -4.30 -12.38
C SER A 117 11.00 -5.63 -12.79
N VAL A 118 10.77 -6.51 -11.82
CA VAL A 118 10.25 -7.85 -12.03
C VAL A 118 8.97 -8.02 -11.21
N ILE A 119 7.86 -8.34 -11.86
CA ILE A 119 6.59 -8.67 -11.20
C ILE A 119 6.33 -10.17 -11.28
N PHE A 120 5.87 -10.76 -10.17
CA PHE A 120 5.48 -12.16 -10.12
C PHE A 120 4.25 -12.43 -9.23
N GLY A 121 3.38 -13.32 -9.71
CA GLY A 121 2.27 -13.91 -8.97
C GLY A 121 1.09 -12.98 -8.70
N GLY A 122 0.39 -13.22 -7.60
CA GLY A 122 -0.79 -12.49 -7.15
C GLY A 122 -2.11 -13.16 -7.50
N ARG A 123 -3.20 -12.45 -7.15
CA ARG A 123 -4.57 -12.83 -7.45
C ARG A 123 -5.27 -11.75 -8.25
N SER A 124 -6.17 -12.19 -9.10
CA SER A 124 -7.12 -11.35 -9.82
C SER A 124 -8.55 -11.82 -9.56
N TYR A 125 -9.53 -11.03 -10.01
CA TYR A 125 -10.90 -11.52 -10.05
C TYR A 125 -11.06 -12.58 -11.12
N THR A 126 -12.03 -13.47 -10.92
CA THR A 126 -12.43 -14.43 -11.96
C THR A 126 -12.69 -13.68 -13.27
N PRO A 127 -12.16 -14.15 -14.42
CA PRO A 127 -12.33 -13.48 -15.70
C PRO A 127 -13.79 -13.16 -16.01
N LEU A 128 -14.05 -12.00 -16.64
CA LEU A 128 -15.41 -11.48 -16.86
C LEU A 128 -16.34 -12.51 -17.54
N ALA A 129 -15.82 -13.29 -18.49
CA ALA A 129 -16.58 -14.33 -19.19
C ALA A 129 -17.09 -15.47 -18.28
N GLN A 130 -16.52 -15.64 -17.09
CA GLN A 130 -16.87 -16.68 -16.11
C GLN A 130 -17.45 -16.07 -14.82
N ARG A 131 -17.56 -14.74 -14.74
CA ARG A 131 -17.99 -14.04 -13.53
C ARG A 131 -19.52 -13.93 -13.51
N THR A 132 -20.12 -14.33 -12.40
CA THR A 132 -21.54 -14.12 -12.12
C THR A 132 -21.70 -13.13 -10.96
N THR A 133 -22.90 -12.57 -10.79
CA THR A 133 -23.21 -11.70 -9.64
C THR A 133 -23.04 -12.44 -8.30
N GLU A 134 -23.40 -13.73 -8.23
CA GLU A 134 -23.20 -14.57 -7.04
C GLU A 134 -21.72 -14.80 -6.71
N LYS A 135 -20.86 -14.89 -7.74
CA LYS A 135 -19.42 -15.09 -7.60
C LYS A 135 -18.63 -13.82 -7.87
N TRP A 136 -19.25 -12.65 -7.74
CA TRP A 136 -18.63 -11.39 -8.12
C TRP A 136 -17.29 -11.20 -7.43
N ASN A 137 -17.20 -11.46 -6.14
CA ASN A 137 -15.94 -11.28 -5.40
C ASN A 137 -15.00 -12.49 -5.43
N SER A 138 -15.29 -13.50 -6.26
CA SER A 138 -14.45 -14.69 -6.39
C SER A 138 -13.15 -14.36 -7.11
N VAL A 139 -12.04 -14.84 -6.55
CA VAL A 139 -10.69 -14.59 -7.04
C VAL A 139 -10.04 -15.89 -7.51
N VAL A 140 -9.08 -15.75 -8.42
CA VAL A 140 -8.19 -16.81 -8.90
C VAL A 140 -6.75 -16.35 -8.72
N ASP A 141 -5.80 -17.27 -8.57
CA ASP A 141 -4.39 -16.87 -8.72
C ASP A 141 -4.13 -16.53 -10.19
N CYS A 142 -3.32 -15.49 -10.41
CA CYS A 142 -2.88 -15.11 -11.74
C CYS A 142 -2.02 -16.23 -12.35
N LEU A 143 -1.96 -16.26 -13.68
CA LEU A 143 -1.00 -17.13 -14.38
C LEU A 143 0.43 -16.86 -13.88
N PRO A 144 1.26 -17.90 -13.66
CA PRO A 144 2.59 -17.80 -13.07
C PRO A 144 3.64 -17.28 -14.07
N SER A 145 3.30 -16.23 -14.81
CA SER A 145 4.22 -15.50 -15.68
C SER A 145 5.06 -14.51 -14.89
N VAL A 146 6.32 -14.37 -15.29
CA VAL A 146 7.24 -13.35 -14.81
C VAL A 146 7.20 -12.17 -15.78
N PHE A 147 7.04 -10.96 -15.27
CA PHE A 147 6.98 -9.75 -16.09
C PHE A 147 8.22 -8.91 -15.83
N LEU A 148 8.97 -8.56 -16.89
CA LEU A 148 10.05 -7.58 -16.83
C LEU A 148 9.53 -6.22 -17.30
N ILE A 149 9.71 -5.20 -16.46
CA ILE A 149 9.28 -3.83 -16.70
C ILE A 149 10.52 -2.93 -16.76
N ASP A 150 10.69 -2.31 -17.91
CA ASP A 150 11.69 -1.26 -18.14
C ASP A 150 10.98 0.10 -18.07
N PHE A 151 11.28 0.89 -17.04
CA PHE A 151 10.70 2.22 -16.86
C PHE A 151 11.33 3.30 -17.74
N GLU A 152 12.52 3.08 -18.28
CA GLU A 152 13.18 4.01 -19.20
C GLU A 152 12.44 4.02 -20.55
N PHE A 153 12.09 2.83 -21.04
CA PHE A 153 11.36 2.67 -22.30
C PHE A 153 9.84 2.52 -22.12
N GLY A 154 9.35 2.38 -20.89
CA GLY A 154 7.93 2.18 -20.59
C GLY A 154 7.37 0.88 -21.17
N CYS A 155 8.18 -0.19 -21.21
CA CYS A 155 7.81 -1.45 -21.84
C CYS A 155 7.80 -2.62 -20.86
N CYS A 156 6.88 -3.54 -21.08
CA CYS A 156 6.70 -4.76 -20.31
C CYS A 156 6.83 -5.98 -21.22
N THR A 157 7.57 -6.99 -20.77
CA THR A 157 7.72 -8.28 -21.47
C THR A 157 7.43 -9.43 -20.52
N SER A 158 6.66 -10.42 -21.00
CA SER A 158 6.26 -11.57 -20.19
C SER A 158 7.08 -12.82 -20.50
N TYR A 159 7.36 -13.62 -19.46
CA TYR A 159 8.12 -14.87 -19.56
C TYR A 159 7.36 -15.97 -18.83
N ILE A 160 7.14 -17.08 -19.52
CA ILE A 160 6.59 -18.31 -18.94
C ILE A 160 7.77 -19.24 -18.67
N LEU A 161 7.93 -19.66 -17.41
CA LEU A 161 9.05 -20.48 -16.97
C LEU A 161 8.54 -21.87 -16.55
N PRO A 162 9.14 -22.96 -17.04
CA PRO A 162 8.64 -24.32 -16.77
C PRO A 162 8.73 -24.73 -15.30
N GLU A 163 9.56 -24.06 -14.50
CA GLU A 163 9.64 -24.31 -13.05
C GLU A 163 8.44 -23.73 -12.28
N LEU A 164 7.72 -22.77 -12.87
CA LEU A 164 6.60 -22.04 -12.24
C LEU A 164 5.28 -22.53 -12.85
N GLN A 165 4.73 -23.61 -12.29
CA GLN A 165 3.52 -24.25 -12.82
C GLN A 165 2.23 -23.75 -12.17
N ASP A 166 2.27 -23.49 -10.87
CA ASP A 166 1.10 -23.08 -10.10
C ASP A 166 1.11 -21.57 -9.83
N GLY A 167 -0.09 -20.97 -9.86
CA GLY A 167 -0.28 -19.60 -9.40
C GLY A 167 0.07 -19.46 -7.91
N LEU A 168 0.71 -18.34 -7.57
CA LEU A 168 1.24 -18.09 -6.22
C LEU A 168 0.96 -16.66 -5.78
N SER A 169 0.36 -16.49 -4.61
CA SER A 169 0.04 -15.19 -4.02
C SER A 169 0.51 -15.09 -2.57
N PHE A 170 0.71 -13.86 -2.08
CA PHE A 170 1.19 -13.56 -0.73
C PHE A 170 2.50 -14.28 -0.38
N HIS A 171 3.36 -14.48 -1.38
CA HIS A 171 4.70 -14.98 -1.20
C HIS A 171 5.65 -13.84 -0.81
N VAL A 172 6.78 -14.22 -0.24
CA VAL A 172 7.89 -13.31 0.02
C VAL A 172 8.79 -13.27 -1.21
N SER A 173 9.35 -12.10 -1.50
CA SER A 173 10.38 -11.94 -2.53
C SER A 173 11.56 -11.15 -1.96
N ILE A 174 12.79 -11.59 -2.23
CA ILE A 174 14.01 -10.91 -1.82
C ILE A 174 14.91 -10.80 -3.04
N ALA A 175 15.20 -9.56 -3.45
CA ALA A 175 16.09 -9.29 -4.58
C ALA A 175 17.48 -8.91 -4.11
N ARG A 176 18.48 -9.42 -4.83
CA ARG A 176 19.88 -9.02 -4.69
C ARG A 176 20.56 -9.09 -6.05
N ASN A 177 21.15 -7.98 -6.47
CA ASN A 177 21.80 -7.84 -7.76
C ASN A 177 20.84 -8.28 -8.89
N ASP A 178 21.20 -9.33 -9.63
CA ASP A 178 20.49 -9.87 -10.79
C ASP A 178 19.53 -11.03 -10.43
N THR A 179 19.35 -11.31 -9.14
CA THR A 179 18.68 -12.52 -8.65
C THR A 179 17.56 -12.16 -7.67
N ILE A 180 16.41 -12.84 -7.80
CA ILE A 180 15.27 -12.77 -6.88
C ILE A 180 15.03 -14.16 -6.29
N TYR A 181 14.88 -14.22 -4.98
CA TYR A 181 14.44 -15.41 -4.26
C TYR A 181 12.96 -15.26 -3.90
N ILE A 182 12.12 -16.17 -4.38
CA ILE A 182 10.69 -16.22 -4.08
C ILE A 182 10.46 -17.35 -3.08
N LEU A 183 9.87 -17.04 -1.93
CA LEU A 183 9.74 -17.95 -0.79
C LEU A 183 8.29 -18.06 -0.33
N GLY A 184 7.84 -19.31 -0.11
CA GLY A 184 6.51 -19.61 0.43
C GLY A 184 5.40 -19.20 -0.53
N GLY A 185 4.37 -18.53 -0.01
CA GLY A 185 3.15 -18.15 -0.71
C GLY A 185 2.00 -19.11 -0.49
N HIS A 186 0.87 -18.76 -1.07
CA HIS A 186 -0.37 -19.53 -1.09
C HIS A 186 -0.80 -19.79 -2.52
N SER A 187 -1.08 -21.05 -2.84
CA SER A 187 -1.76 -21.46 -4.07
C SER A 187 -3.23 -21.71 -3.74
N LEU A 188 -4.11 -20.87 -4.30
CA LEU A 188 -5.56 -20.94 -4.17
C LEU A 188 -6.14 -22.17 -4.86
N GLN A 189 -5.57 -22.58 -6.01
CA GLN A 189 -6.04 -23.76 -6.75
C GLN A 189 -5.91 -25.05 -5.92
N SER A 190 -4.79 -25.22 -5.22
CA SER A 190 -4.56 -26.37 -4.34
C SER A 190 -4.99 -26.13 -2.89
N ASN A 191 -5.30 -24.88 -2.54
CA ASN A 191 -5.47 -24.39 -1.17
C ASN A 191 -4.31 -24.81 -0.24
N THR A 192 -3.08 -24.69 -0.73
CA THR A 192 -1.88 -25.05 0.02
C THR A 192 -0.90 -23.89 0.12
N ARG A 193 -0.01 -23.98 1.13
CA ARG A 193 1.15 -23.11 1.29
C ARG A 193 2.40 -23.93 1.03
N PRO A 194 2.79 -24.15 -0.25
CA PRO A 194 3.91 -25.02 -0.54
C PRO A 194 5.19 -24.43 0.07
N PRO A 195 6.11 -25.25 0.61
CA PRO A 195 7.42 -24.79 1.08
C PRO A 195 8.36 -24.48 -0.11
N SER A 196 7.86 -23.68 -1.05
CA SER A 196 8.54 -23.35 -2.29
C SER A 196 9.67 -22.37 -2.06
N LEU A 197 10.79 -22.60 -2.73
CA LEU A 197 11.89 -21.65 -2.85
C LEU A 197 12.36 -21.63 -4.30
N TYR A 198 12.07 -20.54 -4.99
CA TYR A 198 12.48 -20.32 -6.36
C TYR A 198 13.60 -19.28 -6.41
N LYS A 199 14.62 -19.57 -7.20
CA LYS A 199 15.67 -18.62 -7.57
C LYS A 199 15.43 -18.18 -9.00
N LEU A 200 15.01 -16.95 -9.17
CA LEU A 200 14.83 -16.30 -10.45
C LEU A 200 16.07 -15.44 -10.77
N LYS A 201 16.73 -15.70 -11.89
CA LYS A 201 17.90 -14.94 -12.33
C LYS A 201 17.59 -14.22 -13.64
N VAL A 202 17.94 -12.93 -13.69
CA VAL A 202 17.68 -12.03 -14.83
C VAL A 202 18.99 -11.53 -15.41
N ASP A 203 19.30 -11.90 -16.64
CA ASP A 203 20.45 -11.37 -17.39
C ASP A 203 19.98 -10.32 -18.42
N LEU A 204 20.64 -9.17 -18.44
CA LEU A 204 20.29 -8.03 -19.32
C LEU A 204 21.44 -7.75 -20.31
N PRO A 205 21.64 -8.59 -21.34
CA PRO A 205 22.63 -8.34 -22.38
C PRO A 205 22.24 -7.13 -23.25
N LEU A 206 23.04 -6.82 -24.28
CA LEU A 206 22.68 -5.79 -25.27
C LEU A 206 21.47 -6.21 -26.13
N GLY A 207 21.20 -7.51 -26.26
CA GLY A 207 20.02 -8.05 -26.93
C GLY A 207 18.83 -8.24 -26.00
N SER A 208 18.04 -9.28 -26.24
CA SER A 208 16.87 -9.62 -25.42
C SER A 208 17.26 -10.06 -24.01
N PRO A 209 16.51 -9.66 -22.97
CA PRO A 209 16.67 -10.19 -21.62
C PRO A 209 16.56 -11.72 -21.58
N ALA A 210 17.29 -12.35 -20.67
CA ALA A 210 17.16 -13.77 -20.37
C ALA A 210 16.70 -13.95 -18.92
N VAL A 211 15.65 -14.73 -18.72
CA VAL A 211 15.11 -15.05 -17.41
C VAL A 211 15.21 -16.56 -17.20
N THR A 212 15.79 -16.99 -16.09
CA THR A 212 15.90 -18.40 -15.71
C THR A 212 15.39 -18.60 -14.31
N CYS A 213 14.67 -19.70 -14.07
CA CYS A 213 14.22 -20.09 -12.74
C CYS A 213 14.91 -21.40 -12.33
N THR A 214 15.21 -21.54 -11.04
CA THR A 214 15.70 -22.79 -10.47
C THR A 214 14.97 -23.03 -9.16
N ILE A 215 14.45 -24.24 -9.00
CA ILE A 215 13.80 -24.67 -7.74
C ILE A 215 14.91 -25.09 -6.77
N LEU A 216 14.94 -24.48 -5.60
CA LEU A 216 15.90 -24.80 -4.54
C LEU A 216 15.20 -25.57 -3.41
N PRO A 217 15.90 -26.49 -2.72
CA PRO A 217 15.38 -27.13 -1.52
C PRO A 217 15.39 -26.16 -0.33
N GLY A 218 14.70 -26.53 0.76
CA GLY A 218 14.76 -25.79 2.03
C GLY A 218 13.86 -24.55 2.10
N GLY A 219 12.84 -24.45 1.24
CA GLY A 219 11.83 -23.41 1.36
C GLY A 219 10.97 -23.53 2.62
N VAL A 220 10.23 -22.47 2.92
CA VAL A 220 9.41 -22.34 4.14
C VAL A 220 7.95 -22.30 3.74
N SER A 221 7.14 -23.17 4.35
CA SER A 221 5.68 -23.15 4.19
C SER A 221 5.09 -21.98 4.98
N VAL A 222 4.85 -20.87 4.28
CA VAL A 222 4.30 -19.64 4.88
C VAL A 222 3.63 -18.77 3.82
N SER A 223 2.54 -18.08 4.16
CA SER A 223 1.99 -16.98 3.35
C SER A 223 1.89 -15.69 4.15
N SER A 224 1.93 -14.55 3.48
CA SER A 224 1.80 -13.22 4.09
C SER A 224 2.82 -12.94 5.20
N ALA A 225 4.01 -13.54 5.10
CA ALA A 225 5.13 -13.22 5.97
C ALA A 225 5.69 -11.85 5.64
N ILE A 226 6.34 -11.23 6.62
CA ILE A 226 7.01 -9.96 6.50
C ILE A 226 8.51 -10.24 6.49
N VAL A 227 9.24 -9.59 5.59
CA VAL A 227 10.70 -9.64 5.56
C VAL A 227 11.25 -8.25 5.79
N THR A 228 12.21 -8.15 6.71
CA THR A 228 12.97 -6.92 6.96
C THR A 228 14.46 -7.20 6.77
N GLN A 229 15.20 -6.23 6.22
CA GLN A 229 16.63 -6.33 6.04
C GLN A 229 17.37 -5.90 7.33
N THR A 230 18.18 -6.79 7.90
CA THR A 230 18.98 -6.50 9.10
C THR A 230 20.42 -6.13 8.78
N SER A 231 20.98 -6.59 7.66
CA SER A 231 22.28 -6.16 7.14
C SER A 231 22.28 -6.21 5.61
N ASP A 232 23.37 -5.82 4.95
CA ASP A 232 23.48 -5.86 3.48
C ASP A 232 23.16 -7.23 2.87
N THR A 233 23.38 -8.30 3.63
CA THR A 233 23.24 -9.68 3.17
C THR A 233 22.23 -10.50 3.98
N GLU A 234 21.78 -9.98 5.11
CA GLU A 234 20.93 -10.69 6.07
C GLU A 234 19.53 -10.06 6.15
N PHE A 235 18.55 -10.94 6.17
CA PHE A 235 17.15 -10.61 6.30
C PHE A 235 16.52 -11.47 7.41
N VAL A 236 15.43 -10.99 7.98
CA VAL A 236 14.62 -11.74 8.94
C VAL A 236 13.21 -11.87 8.40
N LEU A 237 12.76 -13.11 8.26
CA LEU A 237 11.38 -13.45 7.95
C LEU A 237 10.61 -13.65 9.25
N VAL A 238 9.54 -12.90 9.40
CA VAL A 238 8.68 -12.90 10.58
C VAL A 238 7.22 -13.09 10.18
N GLY A 239 6.54 -13.90 10.98
CA GLY A 239 5.10 -13.99 10.95
C GLY A 239 4.52 -14.69 9.72
N GLY A 240 3.31 -14.26 9.33
CA GLY A 240 2.52 -14.91 8.30
C GLY A 240 1.71 -16.11 8.82
N TYR A 241 1.30 -16.97 7.91
CA TYR A 241 0.38 -18.09 8.18
C TYR A 241 0.95 -19.39 7.64
N GLN A 242 0.92 -20.45 8.46
CA GLN A 242 1.32 -21.81 8.06
C GLN A 242 0.11 -22.60 7.52
N SER A 243 -1.08 -22.31 8.02
CA SER A 243 -2.36 -22.82 7.52
C SER A 243 -3.45 -21.77 7.74
N ASP A 244 -4.67 -22.02 7.26
CA ASP A 244 -5.79 -21.06 7.35
C ASP A 244 -6.20 -20.73 8.79
N ASN A 245 -5.89 -21.62 9.72
CA ASN A 245 -6.22 -21.48 11.15
C ASN A 245 -4.97 -21.36 12.04
N GLN A 246 -3.77 -21.30 11.47
CA GLN A 246 -2.52 -21.29 12.24
C GLN A 246 -1.56 -20.21 11.73
N LYS A 247 -1.34 -19.20 12.58
CA LYS A 247 -0.28 -18.20 12.38
C LYS A 247 1.09 -18.84 12.58
N ARG A 248 2.10 -18.33 11.87
CA ARG A 248 3.50 -18.77 12.02
C ARG A 248 4.21 -17.92 13.08
N LEU A 249 4.41 -18.46 14.28
CA LEU A 249 5.13 -17.75 15.37
C LEU A 249 6.66 -17.83 15.25
N VAL A 250 7.17 -18.76 14.44
CA VAL A 250 8.60 -18.98 14.21
C VAL A 250 9.16 -17.93 13.26
N CYS A 251 10.34 -17.39 13.59
CA CYS A 251 11.10 -16.48 12.74
C CYS A 251 12.27 -17.20 12.06
N ASN A 252 12.66 -16.74 10.88
CA ASN A 252 13.82 -17.27 10.17
C ASN A 252 14.82 -16.16 9.87
N ARG A 253 16.10 -16.45 10.05
CA ARG A 253 17.20 -15.67 9.48
C ARG A 253 17.44 -16.17 8.05
N ILE A 254 17.53 -15.24 7.11
CA ILE A 254 17.84 -15.52 5.71
C ILE A 254 19.15 -14.81 5.39
N VAL A 255 20.15 -15.57 4.97
CA VAL A 255 21.45 -15.03 4.56
C VAL A 255 21.62 -15.26 3.06
N LEU A 256 21.94 -14.19 2.34
CA LEU A 256 22.27 -14.24 0.92
C LEU A 256 23.79 -14.11 0.75
N GLU A 257 24.45 -15.15 0.27
CA GLU A 257 25.89 -15.16 -0.01
C GLU A 257 26.11 -15.68 -1.43
N ASP A 258 26.86 -14.95 -2.27
CA ASP A 258 27.36 -15.40 -3.58
C ASP A 258 26.52 -16.48 -4.28
N ASN A 259 25.35 -16.08 -4.80
CA ASN A 259 24.40 -16.94 -5.52
C ASN A 259 23.72 -18.05 -4.70
N LYS A 260 23.85 -18.05 -3.38
CA LYS A 260 23.22 -18.98 -2.45
C LYS A 260 22.31 -18.23 -1.48
N ILE A 261 21.34 -18.98 -0.95
CA ILE A 261 20.42 -18.55 0.09
C ILE A 261 20.48 -19.60 1.20
N GLU A 262 20.69 -19.15 2.42
CA GLU A 262 20.61 -19.98 3.62
C GLU A 262 19.43 -19.50 4.46
N ILE A 263 18.56 -20.43 4.86
CA ILE A 263 17.39 -20.14 5.69
C ILE A 263 17.53 -20.94 6.98
N VAL A 264 17.69 -20.24 8.09
CA VAL A 264 17.90 -20.85 9.42
C VAL A 264 16.80 -20.37 10.36
N GLU A 265 16.28 -21.28 11.17
CA GLU A 265 15.34 -20.91 12.24
C GLU A 265 16.05 -20.06 13.30
N ARG A 266 15.41 -18.98 13.72
CA ARG A 266 15.89 -18.09 14.78
C ARG A 266 15.04 -18.32 16.03
N GLU A 267 15.62 -18.03 17.19
CA GLU A 267 14.85 -17.90 18.43
C GLU A 267 13.64 -16.97 18.20
N SER A 268 12.46 -17.46 18.58
CA SER A 268 11.22 -16.70 18.40
C SER A 268 11.18 -15.56 19.41
N PRO A 269 10.67 -14.38 19.03
CA PRO A 269 10.41 -13.31 19.98
C PRO A 269 9.50 -13.80 21.11
N ASP A 270 9.60 -13.19 22.30
CA ASP A 270 8.65 -13.44 23.36
C ASP A 270 7.30 -12.78 23.03
N TRP A 271 6.50 -13.49 22.22
CA TRP A 271 5.20 -13.02 21.78
C TRP A 271 4.27 -12.83 22.97
N THR A 272 3.59 -11.68 23.02
CA THR A 272 2.57 -11.44 24.04
C THR A 272 1.43 -12.46 23.94
N PRO A 273 0.70 -12.72 25.04
CA PRO A 273 -0.49 -13.57 25.00
C PRO A 273 -1.49 -13.13 23.93
N ASP A 274 -1.67 -11.83 23.71
CA ASP A 274 -2.60 -11.32 22.71
C ASP A 274 -2.18 -11.71 21.28
N ILE A 275 -0.90 -11.58 20.95
CA ILE A 275 -0.37 -12.04 19.65
C ILE A 275 -0.50 -13.56 19.52
N LYS A 276 -0.18 -14.32 20.57
CA LYS A 276 -0.26 -15.79 20.57
C LYS A 276 -1.70 -16.27 20.30
N HIS A 277 -2.71 -15.69 20.98
CA HIS A 277 -4.10 -16.15 20.91
C HIS A 277 -4.93 -15.51 19.80
N CYS A 278 -4.54 -14.34 19.27
CA CYS A 278 -5.30 -13.71 18.19
C CYS A 278 -5.31 -14.58 16.93
N LYS A 279 -6.44 -14.68 16.22
CA LYS A 279 -6.53 -15.49 15.00
C LYS A 279 -5.72 -14.91 13.84
N VAL A 280 -5.64 -13.59 13.75
CA VAL A 280 -5.05 -12.88 12.62
C VAL A 280 -4.05 -11.85 13.08
N TRP A 281 -3.08 -11.58 12.21
CA TRP A 281 -2.17 -10.44 12.32
C TRP A 281 -1.89 -9.89 10.92
N PHE A 282 -1.41 -8.67 10.88
CA PHE A 282 -0.95 -8.02 9.67
C PHE A 282 0.20 -7.09 10.03
N GLY A 283 0.89 -6.56 9.04
CA GLY A 283 2.02 -5.69 9.30
C GLY A 283 2.81 -5.37 8.06
N CYS A 284 3.89 -4.63 8.26
CA CYS A 284 4.82 -4.24 7.22
C CYS A 284 6.24 -4.12 7.77
N ASP A 285 7.20 -4.17 6.85
CA ASP A 285 8.57 -3.77 7.14
C ASP A 285 8.62 -2.24 7.33
N MET A 286 9.19 -1.78 8.43
CA MET A 286 9.47 -0.36 8.69
C MET A 286 10.85 0.06 8.15
N GLY A 287 11.60 -0.89 7.58
CA GLY A 287 12.99 -0.74 7.20
C GLY A 287 13.92 -0.91 8.39
N LYS A 288 15.22 -0.95 8.09
CA LYS A 288 16.32 -1.01 9.08
C LYS A 288 16.21 -2.15 10.11
N GLY A 289 15.52 -3.24 9.79
CA GLY A 289 15.37 -4.38 10.68
C GLY A 289 14.22 -4.23 11.70
N ALA A 290 13.30 -3.29 11.50
CA ALA A 290 12.12 -3.11 12.33
C ALA A 290 10.84 -3.51 11.58
N ILE A 291 9.89 -4.14 12.29
CA ILE A 291 8.61 -4.57 11.75
C ILE A 291 7.47 -3.99 12.59
N LEU A 292 6.47 -3.42 11.92
CA LEU A 292 5.20 -3.04 12.51
C LEU A 292 4.23 -4.20 12.39
N LEU A 293 3.69 -4.66 13.51
CA LEU A 293 2.65 -5.69 13.59
C LEU A 293 1.37 -5.11 14.17
N GLY A 294 0.24 -5.51 13.60
CA GLY A 294 -1.11 -5.19 14.08
C GLY A 294 -1.91 -6.45 14.35
N ILE A 295 -2.69 -6.45 15.43
CA ILE A 295 -3.73 -7.44 15.71
C ILE A 295 -5.05 -6.71 15.98
N PRO A 296 -6.21 -7.27 15.59
CA PRO A 296 -7.50 -6.67 15.90
C PRO A 296 -7.75 -6.62 17.40
N GLY A 297 -8.37 -5.53 17.85
CA GLY A 297 -8.79 -5.36 19.25
C GLY A 297 -9.85 -6.39 19.66
N ALA A 298 -9.83 -6.82 20.93
CA ALA A 298 -10.82 -7.74 21.46
C ALA A 298 -12.15 -7.00 21.72
N ASN A 299 -13.17 -7.29 20.91
CA ASN A 299 -14.49 -6.66 20.98
C ASN A 299 -15.18 -6.90 22.34
N LYS A 300 -15.11 -5.94 23.28
CA LYS A 300 -15.88 -5.97 24.53
C LYS A 300 -16.53 -4.65 24.96
N GLN A 301 -16.24 -3.49 24.37
CA GLN A 301 -16.90 -2.20 24.73
C GLN A 301 -17.04 -1.26 23.52
N LEU A 302 -18.03 -0.35 23.59
CA LEU A 302 -18.53 0.54 22.52
C LEU A 302 -17.51 1.57 21.96
N ILE A 303 -16.32 1.67 22.54
CA ILE A 303 -15.19 2.46 22.02
C ILE A 303 -13.97 1.54 22.14
N SER A 304 -13.74 0.70 21.13
CA SER A 304 -12.56 -0.16 21.10
C SER A 304 -11.53 0.43 20.15
N ASP A 305 -10.26 0.48 20.59
CA ASP A 305 -9.13 0.61 19.67
C ASP A 305 -9.28 -0.45 18.57
N GLY A 306 -9.37 -0.01 17.32
CA GLY A 306 -9.65 -0.91 16.20
C GLY A 306 -8.59 -2.01 16.07
N ASN A 307 -7.33 -1.70 16.39
CA ASN A 307 -6.20 -2.65 16.38
C ASN A 307 -5.18 -2.28 17.45
N TYR A 308 -4.50 -3.29 18.01
CA TYR A 308 -3.28 -3.12 18.81
C TYR A 308 -2.05 -3.25 17.92
N PHE A 309 -1.08 -2.36 18.10
CA PHE A 309 0.15 -2.33 17.32
C PHE A 309 1.38 -2.68 18.17
N TYR A 310 2.32 -3.38 17.56
CA TYR A 310 3.56 -3.85 18.17
C TYR A 310 4.72 -3.59 17.22
N ILE A 311 5.90 -3.29 17.77
CA ILE A 311 7.13 -3.14 16.99
C ILE A 311 8.08 -4.27 17.37
N LEU A 312 8.49 -5.04 16.37
CA LEU A 312 9.54 -6.02 16.52
C LEU A 312 10.84 -5.48 15.92
N LYS A 313 11.81 -5.18 16.78
CA LYS A 313 13.19 -4.88 16.37
C LYS A 313 13.99 -6.17 16.22
N CYS A 314 14.51 -6.42 15.03
CA CYS A 314 15.24 -7.64 14.69
C CYS A 314 16.77 -7.52 14.84
N LYS A 315 17.30 -6.29 14.90
CA LYS A 315 18.70 -5.99 15.21
C LYS A 315 18.96 -6.04 16.72
N GLY A 316 20.16 -6.45 17.12
CA GLY A 316 20.60 -6.39 18.53
C GLY A 316 20.89 -4.95 18.97
N ALA A 317 20.84 -4.69 20.28
CA ALA A 317 20.98 -3.37 20.90
C ALA A 317 22.32 -2.64 20.64
N GLU A 318 23.32 -3.31 20.04
CA GLU A 318 24.62 -2.71 19.70
C GLU A 318 24.57 -1.82 18.44
N GLY A 319 23.61 -2.04 17.53
CA GLY A 319 23.43 -1.20 16.33
C GLY A 319 22.74 0.14 16.60
N ASP A 320 22.03 0.26 17.72
CA ASP A 320 21.31 1.49 18.10
C ASP A 320 22.29 2.60 18.55
N LYS A 321 23.51 2.25 18.98
CA LYS A 321 24.53 3.21 19.45
C LYS A 321 25.18 4.01 18.32
N GLU A 322 25.34 3.44 17.13
CA GLU A 322 25.85 4.16 15.96
C GLU A 322 24.79 5.11 15.39
N GLU A 323 23.51 4.73 15.44
CA GLU A 323 22.41 5.59 14.97
C GLU A 323 22.15 6.78 15.91
N GLU A 324 22.23 6.59 17.23
CA GLU A 324 22.07 7.69 18.21
C GLU A 324 23.18 8.76 18.06
N LEU A 325 24.40 8.34 17.71
CA LEU A 325 25.53 9.23 17.40
C LEU A 325 25.32 10.00 16.08
N THR A 326 24.79 9.37 15.03
CA THR A 326 24.54 10.06 13.74
C THR A 326 23.37 11.05 13.81
N ALA A 327 22.33 10.78 14.60
CA ALA A 327 21.25 11.73 14.84
C ALA A 327 21.72 12.97 15.64
N GLN A 328 22.74 12.82 16.50
CA GLN A 328 23.33 13.91 17.28
C GLN A 328 24.27 14.82 16.49
N ILE A 329 24.89 14.34 15.41
CA ILE A 329 25.86 15.14 14.63
C ILE A 329 25.15 16.15 13.71
N CYS A 330 23.92 15.85 13.24
CA CYS A 330 23.13 16.77 12.42
C CYS A 330 22.49 17.94 13.19
N SER A 331 22.74 18.08 14.50
CA SER A 331 22.09 19.06 15.37
C SER A 331 23.04 20.07 16.04
N GLN A 332 24.30 20.19 15.61
CA GLN A 332 25.21 21.20 16.13
C GLN A 332 25.81 22.10 15.05
N THR A 333 25.23 23.30 14.90
CA THR A 333 25.91 24.61 15.08
C THR A 333 24.92 25.74 14.78
N LEU A 334 24.60 26.55 15.80
CA LEU A 334 24.72 28.02 15.84
C LEU A 334 24.03 28.53 17.13
N THR A 335 24.84 29.08 18.02
CA THR A 335 24.50 29.70 19.32
C THR A 335 24.12 31.18 19.17
N GLU A 336 23.35 31.67 20.16
CA GLU A 336 22.87 33.06 20.49
C GLU A 336 21.38 33.26 20.10
N ASP A 337 20.39 33.63 20.94
CA ASP A 337 20.20 34.11 22.33
C ASP A 337 18.69 33.92 22.67
N PRO A 338 18.19 33.79 23.92
CA PRO A 338 16.81 33.41 24.20
C PRO A 338 15.89 34.63 24.33
N GLY A 339 14.87 34.70 23.49
CA GLY A 339 13.84 35.76 23.52
C GLY A 339 12.45 35.20 23.24
N ASP A 340 11.77 34.85 24.32
CA ASP A 340 10.32 34.87 24.55
C ASP A 340 9.39 34.84 23.32
N SER A 341 8.77 33.69 23.07
CA SER A 341 7.50 33.63 22.34
C SER A 341 6.72 32.37 22.71
N THR A 342 5.51 32.61 23.22
CA THR A 342 4.46 31.68 23.64
C THR A 342 4.14 30.59 22.61
N PRO A 343 3.68 29.39 23.03
CA PRO A 343 3.33 28.32 22.10
C PRO A 343 2.00 28.66 21.42
N PHE A 344 2.02 28.79 20.09
CA PHE A 344 0.81 28.72 19.27
C PHE A 344 0.63 27.28 18.82
N GLU A 345 -0.39 26.64 19.38
CA GLU A 345 -0.90 25.33 18.97
C GLU A 345 -1.97 25.54 17.89
N ASP A 346 -1.63 25.25 16.65
CA ASP A 346 -2.60 24.99 15.57
C ASP A 346 -2.01 23.92 14.66
N SER A 347 -2.42 22.67 14.89
CA SER A 347 -2.21 21.53 14.00
C SER A 347 -3.21 20.44 14.39
N GLU A 348 -4.12 20.09 13.49
CA GLU A 348 -5.04 18.97 13.66
C GLU A 348 -4.25 17.65 13.61
N GLU A 349 -3.80 17.15 14.77
CA GLU A 349 -3.03 15.92 14.92
C GLU A 349 -3.93 14.74 15.31
N PHE A 350 -3.65 13.55 14.76
CA PHE A 350 -4.24 12.28 15.22
C PHE A 350 -3.21 11.53 16.07
N CYS A 351 -3.44 11.47 17.38
CA CYS A 351 -2.65 10.69 18.33
C CYS A 351 -3.38 9.39 18.69
N LEU A 352 -2.65 8.27 18.68
CA LEU A 352 -3.12 6.99 19.22
C LEU A 352 -2.30 6.72 20.48
N SER A 353 -2.84 7.03 21.65
CA SER A 353 -2.18 6.82 22.94
C SER A 353 -2.47 5.42 23.48
N ALA A 354 -1.46 4.82 24.13
CA ALA A 354 -1.64 3.66 25.01
C ALA A 354 -1.93 4.17 26.43
N GLU A 355 -2.95 3.59 27.06
CA GLU A 355 -3.68 4.08 28.23
C GLU A 355 -2.87 4.59 29.45
N THR A 356 -3.39 5.66 30.09
CA THR A 356 -3.63 5.72 31.55
C THR A 356 -4.76 6.70 31.88
N ASN A 357 -5.71 6.25 32.71
CA ASN A 357 -6.82 7.03 33.28
C ASN A 357 -6.42 8.42 33.83
N SER A 358 -7.03 9.49 33.29
CA SER A 358 -7.61 10.58 34.07
C SER A 358 -8.52 11.43 33.19
N PHE A 359 -9.81 11.47 33.52
CA PHE A 359 -10.74 12.48 33.03
C PHE A 359 -10.31 13.84 33.58
N ASP A 360 -10.21 14.84 32.71
CA ASP A 360 -10.70 16.18 33.04
C ASP A 360 -11.41 16.76 31.83
N VAL A 361 -12.61 17.25 32.09
CA VAL A 361 -13.60 17.80 31.16
C VAL A 361 -13.52 19.31 31.30
N ASP A 362 -12.91 19.99 30.34
CA ASP A 362 -13.26 21.36 29.92
C ASP A 362 -12.34 21.77 28.75
N ASP A 363 -12.89 21.93 27.55
CA ASP A 363 -12.80 23.23 26.86
C ASP A 363 -13.73 23.23 25.65
N THR A 364 -14.71 24.12 25.70
CA THR A 364 -15.57 24.49 24.58
C THR A 364 -14.92 25.63 23.83
N ASP A 365 -14.14 25.34 22.79
CA ASP A 365 -13.67 26.36 21.87
C ASP A 365 -14.32 26.25 20.49
N THR A 366 -14.90 27.38 20.11
CA THR A 366 -15.75 27.59 18.94
C THR A 366 -14.85 27.80 17.72
N TYR A 367 -15.01 26.96 16.70
CA TYR A 367 -14.30 27.01 15.42
C TYR A 367 -14.51 28.38 14.73
N ASN A 368 -13.43 29.00 14.23
CA ASN A 368 -13.47 30.27 13.52
C ASN A 368 -13.20 30.03 12.02
N GLU A 369 -14.22 30.19 11.18
CA GLU A 369 -14.21 29.87 9.74
C GLU A 369 -13.52 30.93 8.85
N ASP A 370 -12.91 31.96 9.43
CA ASP A 370 -12.47 33.16 8.70
C ASP A 370 -11.06 33.05 8.05
N ASP A 371 -10.32 31.95 8.26
CA ASP A 371 -8.94 31.75 7.75
C ASP A 371 -8.83 30.80 6.54
N GLU A 372 -9.95 30.36 5.95
CA GLU A 372 -9.92 29.58 4.72
C GLU A 372 -9.67 30.49 3.50
N GLU A 373 -8.49 30.36 2.88
CA GLU A 373 -8.27 30.85 1.51
C GLU A 373 -9.28 30.18 0.57
N ASP A 374 -10.06 31.00 -0.14
CA ASP A 374 -11.10 30.67 -1.14
C ASP A 374 -11.06 29.22 -1.68
N GLU A 375 -11.81 28.32 -1.02
CA GLU A 375 -11.95 26.90 -1.35
C GLU A 375 -12.70 26.63 -2.68
N SER A 376 -12.98 27.66 -3.49
CA SER A 376 -13.71 27.47 -4.76
C SER A 376 -12.88 26.82 -5.88
N GLU A 377 -11.55 26.74 -5.75
CA GLU A 377 -10.67 26.21 -6.81
C GLU A 377 -10.08 24.80 -6.56
N THR A 378 -10.21 24.22 -5.36
CA THR A 378 -9.57 22.92 -5.02
C THR A 378 -10.54 21.73 -4.93
N GLY A 379 -11.83 21.96 -5.12
CA GLY A 379 -12.89 20.94 -5.04
C GLY A 379 -13.11 20.12 -6.32
N TYR A 380 -12.13 19.36 -6.79
CA TYR A 380 -12.36 18.40 -7.90
C TYR A 380 -13.24 17.20 -7.51
N TRP A 381 -13.67 17.10 -6.25
CA TRP A 381 -14.47 15.99 -5.78
C TRP A 381 -15.66 16.53 -5.00
N ILE A 382 -16.86 16.28 -5.56
CA ILE A 382 -18.20 16.58 -5.03
C ILE A 382 -18.75 17.96 -5.43
N THR A 383 -19.00 18.18 -6.72
CA THR A 383 -20.05 19.11 -7.14
C THR A 383 -21.37 18.36 -7.16
N CYS A 384 -22.13 18.41 -6.06
CA CYS A 384 -23.51 17.93 -6.04
C CYS A 384 -24.48 19.05 -6.50
N SER A 385 -25.74 18.71 -6.78
CA SER A 385 -26.75 19.72 -7.13
C SER A 385 -26.85 20.81 -6.05
N ALA A 386 -27.20 22.04 -6.44
CA ALA A 386 -27.40 23.16 -5.51
C ALA A 386 -28.46 22.89 -4.41
N SER A 387 -29.25 21.84 -4.56
CA SER A 387 -30.25 21.34 -3.60
C SER A 387 -29.75 20.18 -2.72
N CYS A 388 -28.45 19.86 -2.73
CA CYS A 388 -27.90 18.79 -1.92
C CYS A 388 -27.86 19.21 -0.45
N ASN A 389 -28.66 18.52 0.38
CA ASN A 389 -28.74 18.76 1.82
C ASN A 389 -27.94 17.69 2.62
N ILE A 390 -26.95 17.07 1.97
CA ILE A 390 -26.08 16.08 2.61
C ILE A 390 -24.94 16.84 3.28
N ASP A 391 -24.86 16.73 4.60
CA ASP A 391 -23.74 17.26 5.36
C ASP A 391 -22.47 16.49 5.02
N ILE A 392 -21.50 17.19 4.42
CA ILE A 392 -20.25 16.62 3.93
C ILE A 392 -19.34 16.19 5.09
N ASN A 393 -19.47 16.81 6.27
CA ASN A 393 -18.61 16.53 7.42
C ASN A 393 -19.04 15.27 8.18
N THR A 394 -20.29 14.86 8.03
CA THR A 394 -20.83 13.62 8.61
C THR A 394 -21.05 12.51 7.57
N TRP A 395 -20.81 12.80 6.28
CA TRP A 395 -20.97 11.82 5.21
C TRP A 395 -19.87 10.76 5.25
N VAL A 396 -20.27 9.53 5.60
CA VAL A 396 -19.45 8.33 5.45
C VAL A 396 -20.05 7.51 4.30
N PRO A 397 -19.31 7.20 3.24
CA PRO A 397 -19.78 6.26 2.24
C PRO A 397 -19.99 4.90 2.93
N PHE A 398 -21.25 4.49 3.04
CA PHE A 398 -21.60 3.14 3.46
C PHE A 398 -21.12 2.18 2.36
N TYR A 399 -19.88 1.70 2.47
CA TYR A 399 -19.38 0.56 1.71
C TYR A 399 -19.95 -0.72 2.32
N SER A 400 -21.27 -0.85 2.24
CA SER A 400 -21.95 -2.10 2.50
C SER A 400 -21.71 -3.03 1.32
N THR A 401 -21.23 -4.25 1.60
CA THR A 401 -21.17 -5.38 0.66
C THR A 401 -22.57 -5.86 0.22
N GLU A 402 -23.62 -5.25 0.75
CA GLU A 402 -25.00 -5.38 0.30
C GLU A 402 -25.40 -4.09 -0.42
N LEU A 403 -25.87 -4.21 -1.66
CA LEU A 403 -26.34 -3.14 -2.54
C LEU A 403 -27.45 -2.27 -1.90
N ASN A 404 -27.13 -1.41 -0.93
CA ASN A 404 -28.09 -0.46 -0.37
C ASN A 404 -27.41 0.83 0.14
N LYS A 405 -26.97 1.64 -0.85
CA LYS A 405 -26.77 3.13 -0.87
C LYS A 405 -25.74 3.76 0.09
N PRO A 406 -25.11 4.91 -0.26
CA PRO A 406 -25.29 5.74 -1.46
C PRO A 406 -24.16 5.57 -2.50
N ALA A 407 -24.54 5.16 -3.73
CA ALA A 407 -23.63 5.11 -4.88
C ALA A 407 -23.40 6.50 -5.47
N MET A 408 -22.16 6.80 -5.88
CA MET A 408 -21.86 7.95 -6.74
C MET A 408 -21.90 7.55 -8.21
N ILE A 409 -22.30 8.48 -9.09
CA ILE A 409 -22.28 8.29 -10.54
C ILE A 409 -21.52 9.44 -11.20
N LEU A 410 -20.74 9.13 -12.24
CA LEU A 410 -19.96 10.11 -12.99
C LEU A 410 -20.83 10.79 -14.06
N CYS A 411 -20.90 12.12 -14.05
CA CYS A 411 -21.53 12.90 -15.11
C CYS A 411 -20.53 13.14 -16.27
N SER A 412 -20.94 12.80 -17.50
CA SER A 412 -20.09 12.75 -18.70
C SER A 412 -19.95 14.07 -19.49
N SER A 413 -20.22 15.23 -18.90
CA SER A 413 -20.15 16.55 -19.56
C SER A 413 -19.04 17.41 -18.97
N GLY A 414 -18.30 18.14 -19.83
CA GLY A 414 -17.25 19.10 -19.44
C GLY A 414 -16.10 18.47 -18.66
N ALA A 415 -15.65 19.13 -17.59
CA ALA A 415 -14.80 18.53 -16.56
C ALA A 415 -15.65 17.51 -15.79
N SER A 416 -15.54 16.23 -16.16
CA SER A 416 -16.38 15.16 -15.61
C SER A 416 -16.36 15.17 -14.08
N HIS A 417 -17.54 15.17 -13.45
CA HIS A 417 -17.68 15.28 -11.99
C HIS A 417 -18.58 14.18 -11.42
N TRP A 418 -18.40 13.86 -10.15
CA TRP A 418 -19.19 12.85 -9.44
C TRP A 418 -20.42 13.46 -8.77
N VAL A 419 -21.58 12.82 -8.92
CA VAL A 419 -22.83 13.20 -8.25
C VAL A 419 -23.39 12.06 -7.43
N HIS A 420 -24.08 12.39 -6.34
CA HIS A 420 -24.83 11.41 -5.55
C HIS A 420 -26.02 10.88 -6.36
N ALA A 421 -26.12 9.56 -6.52
CA ALA A 421 -27.26 8.93 -7.21
C ALA A 421 -28.62 9.32 -6.57
N GLN A 422 -28.64 9.52 -5.25
CA GLN A 422 -29.83 9.96 -4.51
C GLN A 422 -30.26 11.38 -4.87
N CYS A 423 -29.32 12.31 -5.05
CA CYS A 423 -29.62 13.69 -5.48
C CYS A 423 -30.13 13.75 -6.92
N MET A 424 -29.85 12.72 -7.71
CA MET A 424 -30.30 12.57 -9.09
C MET A 424 -31.60 11.77 -9.22
N ASN A 425 -32.19 11.32 -8.11
CA ASN A 425 -33.44 10.55 -8.08
C ASN A 425 -33.41 9.28 -8.95
N LEU A 426 -32.22 8.67 -9.10
CA LEU A 426 -32.04 7.47 -9.91
C LEU A 426 -32.58 6.25 -9.15
N SER A 427 -33.46 5.47 -9.81
CA SER A 427 -33.90 4.19 -9.28
C SER A 427 -32.76 3.18 -9.29
N GLU A 428 -32.84 2.19 -8.41
CA GLU A 428 -31.88 1.08 -8.35
C GLU A 428 -31.80 0.33 -9.68
N SER A 429 -32.93 0.13 -10.36
CA SER A 429 -33.00 -0.46 -11.69
C SER A 429 -32.25 0.36 -12.75
N MET A 430 -32.27 1.69 -12.65
CA MET A 430 -31.54 2.57 -13.57
C MET A 430 -30.04 2.55 -13.28
N LEU A 431 -29.63 2.48 -12.01
CA LEU A 431 -28.23 2.35 -11.63
C LEU A 431 -27.62 1.03 -12.12
N LEU A 432 -28.36 -0.07 -12.01
CA LEU A 432 -27.97 -1.36 -12.57
C LEU A 432 -27.87 -1.31 -14.11
N HIS A 433 -28.83 -0.65 -14.77
CA HIS A 433 -28.76 -0.50 -16.23
C HIS A 433 -27.54 0.34 -16.68
N LEU A 434 -27.24 1.43 -15.96
CA LEU A 434 -26.09 2.29 -16.26
C LEU A 434 -24.75 1.59 -15.99
N SER A 435 -24.66 0.70 -14.99
CA SER A 435 -23.45 -0.08 -14.73
C SER A 435 -23.22 -1.19 -15.77
N GLU A 436 -24.29 -1.76 -16.32
CA GLU A 436 -24.21 -2.84 -17.31
C GLU A 436 -23.95 -2.32 -18.74
N ALA A 437 -24.50 -1.15 -19.10
CA ALA A 437 -24.62 -0.75 -20.50
C ALA A 437 -23.48 0.14 -21.05
N ASN A 438 -22.48 0.51 -20.24
CA ASN A 438 -21.41 1.45 -20.64
C ASN A 438 -21.98 2.76 -21.26
N VAL A 439 -23.13 3.20 -20.72
CA VAL A 439 -23.90 4.35 -21.23
C VAL A 439 -23.45 5.62 -20.53
N LYS A 440 -23.30 6.70 -21.29
CA LYS A 440 -22.99 8.03 -20.75
C LYS A 440 -24.19 8.58 -19.97
N TYR A 441 -23.94 8.96 -18.72
CA TYR A 441 -24.93 9.62 -17.85
C TYR A 441 -24.67 11.13 -17.79
N PHE A 442 -25.74 11.93 -17.79
CA PHE A 442 -25.71 13.38 -17.61
C PHE A 442 -26.58 13.75 -16.42
N CYS A 443 -26.03 14.50 -15.47
CA CYS A 443 -26.75 14.95 -14.28
C CYS A 443 -27.83 15.99 -14.62
N ASN A 444 -28.72 16.29 -13.68
CA ASN A 444 -29.82 17.24 -13.91
C ASN A 444 -29.35 18.65 -14.31
N GLN A 445 -28.14 19.05 -13.91
CA GLN A 445 -27.55 20.33 -14.33
C GLN A 445 -27.07 20.32 -15.80
N HIS A 446 -26.82 19.14 -16.36
CA HIS A 446 -26.30 18.97 -17.72
C HIS A 446 -27.29 18.29 -18.68
N VAL A 447 -28.46 17.86 -18.19
CA VAL A 447 -29.50 17.21 -19.01
C VAL A 447 -30.09 18.16 -20.05
N ASP A 448 -30.18 19.46 -19.75
CA ASP A 448 -30.73 20.47 -20.65
C ASP A 448 -29.76 20.85 -21.77
N LEU A 449 -28.44 20.77 -21.53
CA LEU A 449 -27.40 20.93 -22.56
C LEU A 449 -27.50 19.84 -23.64
N TYR A 450 -27.91 18.62 -23.27
CA TYR A 450 -28.09 17.52 -24.22
C TYR A 450 -29.39 17.65 -25.03
N LYS A 451 -30.47 18.14 -24.42
CA LYS A 451 -31.75 18.37 -25.13
C LYS A 451 -31.69 19.49 -26.18
N GLY A 452 -30.72 20.41 -26.09
CA GLY A 452 -30.48 21.44 -27.11
C GLY A 452 -29.59 21.00 -28.27
N LEU A 453 -29.03 19.78 -28.23
CA LEU A 453 -28.11 19.21 -29.22
C LEU A 453 -28.70 18.00 -29.98
N GLN A 454 -29.97 17.67 -29.75
CA GLN A 454 -30.80 16.82 -30.62
C GLN A 454 -31.76 17.68 -31.43
#